data_AF-A0A1G2ASA8-F1
#
_entry.id   AF-A0A1G2ASA8-F1
#
_cell.length_a   1.000
_cell.length_b   1.000
_cell.length_c   1.000
_cell.angle_alpha   90.00
_cell.angle_beta   90.00
_cell.angle_gamma   90.00
#
_symmetry.space_group_name_H-M   'P 1'
#
loop_
_entity.id
_entity.type
_entity.pdbx_description
1 polymer ?
#
loop_
_entity_poly.entity_id
_entity_poly.type
_entity_poly.pdbx_seq_one_letter_code
_entity_poly.pdbx_strand_id
1 'polypeptide(L)'
;MFSRLVFAKTFFLTILFGLGFASFVFAAGGGGGGGSRNTPPPSTCTQDTWECTDWSKCSLDGQQTRACTLKNNCPTAETPKPAETQKCTPACTKDTWTCTDWNTCSAEGKQTRTCTLTNDCALTNDPKPTEEQNCTPLKTNNTSEQKSSCSADEFNCTPWSACQSGGFQTRDCSVVFDCPTVESSLPPTRQSCEYTESCAEDSYECTHWSQCQEDGRQRRECNLTNDCPVAQTQVPETERVCPGLTCGQLSTLAERVSCRLNLSDDKLAQEFQILYFPEYCKSEGKQEEKNECIQLYQSFGQCWALPFGQERRDCGRKASGIADLEADKDDCLFRTGEDRQACIVELRERVEHLSIFYLYELEIQAEELLVTGLVGFQDVVDWEVYIEEQKVAFEKAATLKEWKDILIAVQARWKDFTSKVTL
;
A
#
# COMPACT_ATOMS: atom_id res chain seq x y z
N MET A 1 -18.76 15.85 -5.24
CA MET A 1 -17.73 15.28 -4.33
C MET A 1 -17.88 15.68 -2.86
N PHE A 2 -17.57 16.90 -2.40
CA PHE A 2 -17.89 17.29 -1.02
C PHE A 2 -19.41 17.40 -0.78
N SER A 3 -20.22 17.81 -1.77
CA SER A 3 -21.66 18.02 -1.56
C SER A 3 -22.47 16.76 -1.19
N ARG A 4 -22.16 15.57 -1.75
CA ARG A 4 -22.76 14.28 -1.30
C ARG A 4 -22.30 13.89 0.12
N LEU A 5 -21.06 14.21 0.48
CA LEU A 5 -20.52 14.04 1.85
C LEU A 5 -20.93 15.15 2.84
N VAL A 6 -21.38 16.33 2.37
CA VAL A 6 -21.67 17.55 3.16
C VAL A 6 -23.08 17.54 3.74
N PHE A 7 -24.02 16.74 3.21
CA PHE A 7 -25.29 16.50 3.89
C PHE A 7 -25.13 15.84 5.28
N ALA A 8 -23.90 15.42 5.64
CA ALA A 8 -23.57 14.94 6.98
C ALA A 8 -23.03 16.01 7.97
N LYS A 9 -22.71 17.26 7.60
CA LYS A 9 -22.16 18.24 8.58
C LYS A 9 -22.48 19.71 8.29
N THR A 10 -23.23 20.33 9.19
CA THR A 10 -23.38 21.79 9.33
C THR A 10 -22.78 22.26 10.67
N PHE A 11 -22.24 23.48 10.68
CA PHE A 11 -21.97 24.38 11.83
C PHE A 11 -20.53 24.53 12.42
N PHE A 12 -19.91 25.64 12.00
CA PHE A 12 -19.33 26.76 12.76
C PHE A 12 -17.84 26.86 13.13
N LEU A 13 -17.28 27.94 12.59
CA LEU A 13 -16.09 28.71 12.96
C LEU A 13 -16.45 29.73 14.06
N THR A 14 -15.80 29.71 15.25
CA THR A 14 -15.38 30.93 16.01
C THR A 14 -14.55 30.63 17.29
N ILE A 15 -13.26 31.00 17.23
CA ILE A 15 -12.46 31.85 18.16
C ILE A 15 -12.43 31.56 19.70
N LEU A 16 -11.23 31.30 20.28
CA LEU A 16 -10.42 32.16 21.22
C LEU A 16 -9.50 31.36 22.18
N PHE A 17 -8.20 31.72 22.24
CA PHE A 17 -7.32 31.88 23.43
C PHE A 17 -6.00 32.50 22.89
N GLY A 18 -5.49 33.67 23.31
CA GLY A 18 -5.17 34.12 24.68
C GLY A 18 -3.92 33.38 25.16
N LEU A 19 -2.73 33.94 25.33
CA LEU A 19 -2.35 35.13 26.12
C LEU A 19 -0.89 35.55 25.85
N GLY A 20 -0.60 36.85 25.98
CA GLY A 20 0.75 37.42 26.07
C GLY A 20 0.73 38.89 26.50
N PHE A 21 1.16 39.13 27.74
CA PHE A 21 1.29 40.37 28.52
C PHE A 21 1.62 41.70 27.80
N ALA A 22 0.98 42.80 28.22
CA ALA A 22 1.60 43.93 28.95
C ALA A 22 0.61 45.11 29.14
N SER A 23 0.63 45.71 30.33
CA SER A 23 -0.23 46.79 30.82
C SER A 23 -0.02 48.13 30.11
N PHE A 24 -1.10 48.88 29.82
CA PHE A 24 -1.15 50.34 30.02
C PHE A 24 -2.60 50.79 30.27
N VAL A 25 -2.75 51.65 31.27
CA VAL A 25 -3.98 52.32 31.72
C VAL A 25 -4.32 53.46 30.76
N PHE A 26 -5.59 53.65 30.40
CA PHE A 26 -6.25 54.97 30.26
C PHE A 26 -7.78 54.83 30.27
N ALA A 27 -8.42 55.96 30.53
CA ALA A 27 -9.69 56.14 31.21
C ALA A 27 -10.96 56.13 30.32
N ALA A 28 -12.08 55.93 31.02
CA ALA A 28 -13.39 56.57 30.86
C ALA A 28 -14.17 56.48 29.54
N GLY A 29 -15.44 56.06 29.65
CA GLY A 29 -16.48 56.36 28.67
C GLY A 29 -17.60 55.32 28.68
N GLY A 30 -18.71 55.63 29.34
CA GLY A 30 -19.89 54.78 29.39
C GLY A 30 -20.68 54.73 28.07
N GLY A 31 -21.62 53.78 28.01
CA GLY A 31 -22.60 53.70 26.92
C GLY A 31 -23.25 52.33 26.87
N GLY A 32 -24.49 52.22 27.34
CA GLY A 32 -25.27 50.99 27.29
C GLY A 32 -25.69 50.58 25.88
N GLY A 33 -25.94 49.29 25.71
CA GLY A 33 -26.54 48.71 24.51
C GLY A 33 -26.81 47.24 24.74
N GLY A 34 -28.09 46.89 24.94
CA GLY A 34 -28.55 45.50 25.02
C GLY A 34 -28.34 44.80 23.68
N GLY A 35 -27.64 43.66 23.71
CA GLY A 35 -27.41 42.80 22.57
C GLY A 35 -27.63 41.35 22.98
N SER A 36 -28.63 40.73 22.37
CA SER A 36 -29.05 39.34 22.54
C SER A 36 -27.86 38.37 22.47
N ARG A 37 -27.65 37.57 23.52
CA ARG A 37 -26.71 36.45 23.49
C ARG A 37 -27.29 35.36 22.59
N ASN A 38 -26.81 35.29 21.35
CA ASN A 38 -26.83 34.03 20.62
C ASN A 38 -25.89 33.07 21.35
N THR A 39 -26.46 32.20 22.19
CA THR A 39 -25.77 30.99 22.65
C THR A 39 -25.37 30.17 21.43
N PRO A 40 -24.08 29.91 21.22
CA PRO A 40 -23.62 29.02 20.15
C PRO A 40 -24.30 27.65 20.31
N PRO A 41 -24.72 26.99 19.23
CA PRO A 41 -25.23 25.64 19.31
C PRO A 41 -24.15 24.73 19.92
N PRO A 42 -24.54 23.76 20.77
CA PRO A 42 -23.60 22.86 21.43
C PRO A 42 -22.77 22.15 20.36
N SER A 43 -21.44 22.21 20.48
CA SER A 43 -20.52 21.46 19.63
C SER A 43 -20.86 19.97 19.77
N THR A 44 -21.37 19.38 18.70
CA THR A 44 -21.79 17.98 18.64
C THR A 44 -20.57 17.09 18.45
N CYS A 45 -19.64 17.14 19.40
CA CYS A 45 -18.56 16.17 19.53
C CYS A 45 -19.20 14.86 20.02
N THR A 46 -19.56 13.98 19.09
CA THR A 46 -20.35 12.77 19.40
C THR A 46 -19.51 11.55 19.73
N GLN A 47 -18.19 11.56 19.47
CA GLN A 47 -17.28 10.45 19.77
C GLN A 47 -15.81 10.88 19.82
N ASP A 48 -15.02 10.23 20.66
CA ASP A 48 -13.58 10.42 20.72
C ASP A 48 -12.89 9.91 19.44
N THR A 49 -11.84 10.61 19.01
CA THR A 49 -11.00 10.16 17.89
C THR A 49 -9.67 9.64 18.42
N TRP A 50 -9.33 8.40 18.06
CA TRP A 50 -8.07 7.75 18.39
C TRP A 50 -7.22 7.56 17.14
N GLU A 51 -5.93 7.85 17.22
CA GLU A 51 -4.94 7.48 16.21
C GLU A 51 -4.13 6.30 16.73
N CYS A 52 -4.08 5.20 15.98
CA CYS A 52 -3.37 3.99 16.37
C CYS A 52 -2.18 3.73 15.45
N THR A 53 -1.09 3.20 16.01
CA THR A 53 0.03 2.66 15.23
C THR A 53 -0.39 1.38 14.49
N ASP A 54 0.45 0.96 13.54
CA ASP A 54 0.37 -0.39 12.97
C ASP A 54 0.49 -1.46 14.05
N TRP A 55 -0.06 -2.65 13.76
CA TRP A 55 0.09 -3.82 14.61
C TRP A 55 1.55 -4.30 14.62
N SER A 56 2.03 -4.67 15.80
CA SER A 56 3.32 -5.33 15.96
C SER A 56 3.30 -6.74 15.35
N LYS A 57 4.48 -7.36 15.19
CA LYS A 57 4.57 -8.75 14.74
C LYS A 57 3.84 -9.67 15.74
N CYS A 58 3.22 -10.72 15.22
CA CYS A 58 2.52 -11.69 16.05
C CYS A 58 3.48 -12.40 17.02
N SER A 59 3.17 -12.38 18.31
CA SER A 59 3.91 -13.10 19.35
C SER A 59 3.60 -14.61 19.32
N LEU A 60 4.42 -15.40 20.01
CA LEU A 60 4.20 -16.85 20.17
C LEU A 60 2.89 -17.18 20.90
N ASP A 61 2.43 -16.28 21.78
CA ASP A 61 1.15 -16.41 22.47
C ASP A 61 -0.05 -16.10 21.56
N GLY A 62 0.19 -15.91 20.26
CA GLY A 62 -0.82 -15.62 19.25
C GLY A 62 -1.43 -14.23 19.41
N GLN A 63 -0.65 -13.27 19.90
CA GLN A 63 -1.12 -11.90 20.13
C GLN A 63 -0.21 -10.88 19.46
N GLN A 64 -0.82 -9.85 18.90
CA GLN A 64 -0.12 -8.66 18.41
C GLN A 64 -0.70 -7.43 19.08
N THR A 65 0.13 -6.40 19.22
CA THR A 65 -0.18 -5.18 19.97
C THR A 65 -0.03 -3.96 19.10
N ARG A 66 -0.76 -2.89 19.41
CA ARG A 66 -0.58 -1.56 18.84
C ARG A 66 -0.81 -0.51 19.91
N ALA A 67 -0.34 0.71 19.69
CA ALA A 67 -0.60 1.83 20.60
C ALA A 67 -1.62 2.78 19.98
N CYS A 68 -2.64 3.18 20.74
CA CYS A 68 -3.66 4.14 20.35
C CYS A 68 -3.58 5.40 21.23
N THR A 69 -3.39 6.55 20.60
CA THR A 69 -3.33 7.85 21.26
C THR A 69 -4.60 8.64 21.00
N LEU A 70 -5.20 9.19 22.06
CA LEU A 70 -6.38 10.04 21.95
C LEU A 70 -6.02 11.35 21.27
N LYS A 71 -6.62 11.63 20.10
CA LYS A 71 -6.40 12.87 19.34
C LYS A 71 -7.45 13.92 19.63
N ASN A 72 -8.68 13.48 19.84
CA ASN A 72 -9.78 14.36 20.16
C ASN A 72 -10.63 13.72 21.26
N ASN A 73 -10.81 14.44 22.36
CA ASN A 73 -11.59 14.02 23.51
C ASN A 73 -12.92 14.80 23.50
N CYS A 74 -14.04 14.11 23.34
CA CYS A 74 -15.38 14.66 23.39
C CYS A 74 -15.92 14.51 24.82
N PRO A 75 -15.99 15.58 25.65
CA PRO A 75 -16.25 15.45 27.09
C PRO A 75 -17.60 14.83 27.46
N THR A 76 -18.56 14.86 26.53
CA THR A 76 -19.93 14.34 26.72
C THR A 76 -20.18 13.01 26.01
N ALA A 77 -19.20 12.47 25.31
CA ALA A 77 -19.32 11.20 24.59
C ALA A 77 -18.47 10.13 25.29
N GLU A 78 -19.05 8.97 25.58
CA GLU A 78 -18.29 7.81 26.03
C GLU A 78 -17.93 6.96 24.82
N THR A 79 -16.71 7.10 24.32
CA THR A 79 -16.20 6.25 23.23
C THR A 79 -15.18 5.27 23.78
N PRO A 80 -15.41 3.96 23.65
CA PRO A 80 -14.45 2.99 24.15
C PRO A 80 -13.13 3.10 23.37
N LYS A 81 -12.01 3.09 24.12
CA LYS A 81 -10.67 3.04 23.54
C LYS A 81 -10.57 1.84 22.58
N PRO A 82 -10.05 2.00 21.35
CA PRO A 82 -9.85 0.89 20.43
C PRO A 82 -8.98 -0.21 21.04
N ALA A 83 -9.23 -1.46 20.67
CA ALA A 83 -8.42 -2.58 21.12
C ALA A 83 -6.95 -2.40 20.71
N GLU A 84 -6.07 -2.48 21.69
CA GLU A 84 -4.61 -2.42 21.54
C GLU A 84 -3.96 -3.80 21.47
N THR A 85 -4.77 -4.86 21.56
CA THR A 85 -4.33 -6.25 21.47
C THR A 85 -5.33 -7.03 20.63
N GLN A 86 -4.85 -7.87 19.73
CA GLN A 86 -5.69 -8.81 18.98
C GLN A 86 -5.02 -10.16 18.78
N LYS A 87 -5.82 -11.18 18.48
CA LYS A 87 -5.33 -12.50 18.13
C LYS A 87 -4.69 -12.49 16.75
N CYS A 88 -3.66 -13.29 16.57
CA CYS A 88 -2.97 -13.49 15.30
C CYS A 88 -2.37 -14.90 15.24
N THR A 89 -1.95 -15.32 14.06
CA THR A 89 -1.23 -16.57 13.85
C THR A 89 0.25 -16.25 13.64
N PRO A 90 1.16 -16.69 14.53
CA PRO A 90 2.59 -16.47 14.35
C PRO A 90 3.09 -17.22 13.12
N ALA A 91 4.04 -16.61 12.40
CA ALA A 91 4.56 -17.14 11.13
C ALA A 91 5.31 -18.47 11.29
N CYS A 92 5.87 -18.73 12.47
CA CYS A 92 6.44 -20.00 12.86
C CYS A 92 6.25 -20.21 14.37
N THR A 93 6.02 -21.45 14.78
CA THR A 93 5.75 -21.83 16.18
C THR A 93 6.81 -22.71 16.82
N LYS A 94 7.81 -23.19 16.07
CA LYS A 94 8.88 -24.08 16.57
C LYS A 94 10.08 -24.12 15.63
N ASP A 95 11.26 -24.28 16.21
CA ASP A 95 12.46 -24.59 15.46
C ASP A 95 12.35 -26.00 14.87
N THR A 96 12.83 -26.19 13.64
CA THR A 96 12.93 -27.54 13.06
C THR A 96 14.37 -27.95 12.89
N TRP A 97 14.65 -29.18 13.32
CA TRP A 97 15.97 -29.79 13.27
C TRP A 97 15.94 -31.02 12.38
N THR A 98 16.94 -31.14 11.51
CA THR A 98 17.16 -32.35 10.71
C THR A 98 18.34 -33.09 11.30
N CYS A 99 18.13 -34.33 11.73
CA CYS A 99 19.17 -35.18 12.30
C CYS A 99 19.56 -36.30 11.35
N THR A 100 20.83 -36.67 11.34
CA THR A 100 21.31 -37.90 10.71
C THR A 100 20.82 -39.13 11.47
N ASP A 101 20.92 -40.30 10.85
CA ASP A 101 20.77 -41.58 11.56
C ASP A 101 21.83 -41.71 12.67
N TRP A 102 21.51 -42.55 13.66
CA TRP A 102 22.47 -42.92 14.71
C TRP A 102 23.61 -43.75 14.10
N ASN A 103 24.84 -43.47 14.53
CA ASN A 103 25.97 -44.32 14.18
C ASN A 103 25.90 -45.69 14.88
N THR A 104 26.80 -46.59 14.50
CA THR A 104 26.91 -47.90 15.14
C THR A 104 27.28 -47.78 16.61
N CYS A 105 26.65 -48.62 17.44
CA CYS A 105 26.93 -48.66 18.87
C CYS A 105 28.41 -48.94 19.17
N SER A 106 29.07 -48.04 19.90
CA SER A 106 30.46 -48.19 20.33
C SER A 106 30.61 -49.34 21.32
N ALA A 107 31.84 -49.85 21.49
CA ALA A 107 32.15 -50.87 22.48
C ALA A 107 31.83 -50.44 23.93
N GLU A 108 31.76 -49.13 24.18
CA GLU A 108 31.39 -48.52 25.46
C GLU A 108 29.86 -48.39 25.64
N GLY A 109 29.07 -48.85 24.66
CA GLY A 109 27.60 -48.84 24.73
C GLY A 109 26.97 -47.50 24.40
N LYS A 110 27.62 -46.67 23.57
CA LYS A 110 27.10 -45.35 23.16
C LYS A 110 27.04 -45.20 21.64
N GLN A 111 26.04 -44.48 21.17
CA GLN A 111 25.91 -44.07 19.76
C GLN A 111 25.63 -42.57 19.70
N THR A 112 26.09 -41.94 18.63
CA THR A 112 25.95 -40.50 18.37
C THR A 112 25.31 -40.23 17.01
N ARG A 113 24.71 -39.05 16.85
CA ARG A 113 24.18 -38.51 15.60
C ARG A 113 24.42 -37.01 15.53
N THR A 114 24.22 -36.40 14.35
CA THR A 114 24.35 -34.94 14.19
C THR A 114 23.02 -34.33 13.82
N CYS A 115 22.63 -33.25 14.49
CA CYS A 115 21.40 -32.49 14.23
C CYS A 115 21.72 -31.05 13.82
N THR A 116 21.17 -30.64 12.66
CA THR A 116 21.33 -29.30 12.10
C THR A 116 20.01 -28.55 12.15
N LEU A 117 20.05 -27.28 12.56
CA LEU A 117 18.90 -26.38 12.55
C LEU A 117 18.54 -26.03 11.10
N THR A 118 17.33 -26.35 10.68
CA THR A 118 16.85 -26.10 9.30
C THR A 118 15.84 -24.96 9.21
N ASN A 119 15.18 -24.62 10.30
CA ASN A 119 14.35 -23.43 10.41
C ASN A 119 14.51 -22.85 11.80
N ASP A 120 15.05 -21.63 11.88
CA ASP A 120 15.26 -20.89 13.12
C ASP A 120 14.11 -19.90 13.32
N CYS A 121 13.28 -20.16 14.31
CA CYS A 121 12.13 -19.31 14.60
C CYS A 121 12.54 -18.36 15.72
N ALA A 122 12.95 -17.15 15.35
CA ALA A 122 13.62 -16.16 16.21
C ALA A 122 12.94 -15.79 17.55
N LEU A 123 11.71 -16.24 17.81
CA LEU A 123 10.98 -16.03 19.06
C LEU A 123 10.88 -17.31 19.92
N THR A 124 11.22 -18.49 19.39
CA THR A 124 11.33 -19.76 20.11
C THR A 124 12.77 -20.03 20.53
N ASN A 125 12.92 -20.89 21.54
CA ASN A 125 14.22 -21.43 21.95
C ASN A 125 14.00 -22.92 22.23
N ASP A 126 13.80 -23.69 21.15
CA ASP A 126 13.57 -25.11 21.28
C ASP A 126 14.91 -25.83 21.56
N PRO A 127 14.94 -26.77 22.52
CA PRO A 127 16.16 -27.47 22.86
C PRO A 127 16.65 -28.31 21.67
N LYS A 128 17.93 -28.17 21.34
CA LYS A 128 18.60 -29.02 20.34
C LYS A 128 18.34 -30.50 20.67
N PRO A 129 17.93 -31.32 19.69
CA PRO A 129 17.71 -32.75 19.91
C PRO A 129 18.97 -33.46 20.41
N THR A 130 18.81 -34.51 21.20
CA THR A 130 19.93 -35.26 21.79
C THR A 130 20.77 -35.93 20.70
N GLU A 131 22.08 -35.74 20.79
CA GLU A 131 23.09 -36.23 19.84
C GLU A 131 23.88 -37.43 20.37
N GLU A 132 23.59 -37.89 21.60
CA GLU A 132 24.20 -39.08 22.21
C GLU A 132 23.13 -39.90 22.93
N GLN A 133 23.15 -41.23 22.76
CA GLN A 133 22.31 -42.14 23.56
C GLN A 133 23.02 -43.46 23.84
N ASN A 134 22.54 -44.16 24.87
CA ASN A 134 23.01 -45.51 25.19
C ASN A 134 22.47 -46.52 24.17
N CYS A 135 23.25 -47.56 23.90
CA CYS A 135 22.90 -48.64 23.00
C CYS A 135 23.54 -49.95 23.46
N THR A 136 23.05 -51.07 22.93
CA THR A 136 23.65 -52.39 23.21
C THR A 136 24.58 -52.75 22.06
N PRO A 137 25.90 -52.93 22.30
CA PRO A 137 26.82 -53.37 21.27
C PRO A 137 26.38 -54.74 20.75
N LEU A 138 26.33 -54.90 19.43
CA LEU A 138 26.06 -56.20 18.83
C LEU A 138 27.19 -57.15 19.27
N LYS A 139 26.85 -58.15 20.08
CA LYS A 139 27.78 -59.22 20.44
C LYS A 139 28.10 -59.96 19.15
N THR A 140 29.32 -59.79 18.65
CA THR A 140 29.89 -60.70 17.67
C THR A 140 29.96 -62.06 18.35
N ASN A 141 29.01 -62.94 17.99
CA ASN A 141 29.07 -64.34 18.37
C ASN A 141 30.26 -64.95 17.63
N ASN A 142 31.45 -64.83 18.23
CA ASN A 142 32.62 -65.63 17.91
C ASN A 142 32.34 -67.07 18.34
N THR A 143 31.55 -67.77 17.54
CA THR A 143 31.62 -69.23 17.47
C THR A 143 32.86 -69.55 16.65
N SER A 144 33.94 -69.83 17.36
CA SER A 144 35.13 -70.50 16.85
C SER A 144 34.72 -71.85 16.25
N GLU A 145 34.51 -71.86 14.93
CA GLU A 145 34.57 -73.09 14.14
C GLU A 145 35.76 -72.95 13.19
N GLN A 146 36.80 -73.72 13.52
CA GLN A 146 38.10 -73.74 12.87
C GLN A 146 37.96 -74.22 11.42
N LYS A 147 37.73 -73.29 10.49
CA LYS A 147 37.71 -73.55 9.04
C LYS A 147 39.15 -73.55 8.51
N SER A 148 39.76 -74.73 8.45
CA SER A 148 41.14 -74.98 8.01
C SER A 148 41.38 -74.85 6.49
N SER A 149 40.60 -74.04 5.79
CA SER A 149 40.88 -73.65 4.41
C SER A 149 40.34 -72.24 4.15
N CYS A 150 41.14 -71.23 4.47
CA CYS A 150 40.84 -69.87 4.04
C CYS A 150 41.55 -69.57 2.73
N SER A 151 40.82 -69.04 1.75
CA SER A 151 41.33 -68.67 0.43
C SER A 151 41.43 -67.16 0.19
N ALA A 152 40.86 -66.32 1.06
CA ALA A 152 40.92 -64.86 1.02
C ALA A 152 40.36 -64.26 2.33
N ASP A 153 40.78 -63.04 2.65
CA ASP A 153 40.27 -62.26 3.78
C ASP A 153 38.77 -61.99 3.62
N GLU A 154 38.04 -62.03 4.73
CA GLU A 154 36.62 -61.71 4.75
C GLU A 154 36.42 -60.27 5.23
N PHE A 155 35.75 -59.45 4.42
CA PHE A 155 35.49 -58.05 4.72
C PHE A 155 34.00 -57.83 4.97
N ASN A 156 33.69 -57.03 5.98
CA ASN A 156 32.36 -56.46 6.18
C ASN A 156 32.41 -54.98 5.84
N CYS A 157 31.61 -54.60 4.84
CA CYS A 157 31.52 -53.23 4.36
C CYS A 157 30.17 -52.63 4.73
N THR A 158 30.17 -51.35 5.12
CA THR A 158 28.93 -50.58 5.29
C THR A 158 28.22 -50.41 3.94
N PRO A 159 26.90 -50.10 3.94
CA PRO A 159 26.22 -49.64 2.75
C PRO A 159 26.91 -48.40 2.16
N TRP A 160 26.80 -48.20 0.85
CA TRP A 160 27.29 -47.00 0.20
C TRP A 160 26.58 -45.75 0.76
N SER A 161 27.34 -44.67 0.94
CA SER A 161 26.79 -43.35 1.27
C SER A 161 25.89 -42.83 0.15
N ALA A 162 25.11 -41.77 0.44
CA ALA A 162 24.49 -41.00 -0.62
C ALA A 162 25.55 -40.47 -1.62
N CYS A 163 25.16 -40.29 -2.87
CA CYS A 163 26.02 -39.72 -3.91
C CYS A 163 26.33 -38.26 -3.56
N GLN A 164 27.61 -37.89 -3.52
CA GLN A 164 28.07 -36.53 -3.24
C GLN A 164 28.15 -35.71 -4.53
N SER A 165 28.17 -34.37 -4.43
CA SER A 165 28.23 -33.45 -5.60
C SER A 165 29.43 -33.68 -6.52
N GLY A 166 30.47 -34.37 -6.04
CA GLY A 166 31.61 -34.81 -6.86
C GLY A 166 31.36 -36.07 -7.71
N GLY A 167 30.15 -36.63 -7.73
CA GLY A 167 29.79 -37.82 -8.53
C GLY A 167 30.34 -39.13 -7.97
N PHE A 168 30.58 -39.21 -6.66
CA PHE A 168 31.04 -40.42 -6.00
C PHE A 168 30.34 -40.67 -4.67
N GLN A 169 30.30 -41.94 -4.29
CA GLN A 169 29.83 -42.43 -3.00
C GLN A 169 30.92 -43.26 -2.35
N THR A 170 30.92 -43.29 -1.02
CA THR A 170 31.94 -43.95 -0.21
C THR A 170 31.33 -44.99 0.71
N ARG A 171 32.12 -45.99 1.10
CA ARG A 171 31.77 -46.94 2.16
C ARG A 171 33.03 -47.35 2.90
N ASP A 172 32.84 -47.82 4.13
CA ASP A 172 33.92 -48.29 4.98
C ASP A 172 33.91 -49.82 5.01
N CYS A 173 35.09 -50.42 4.89
CA CYS A 173 35.25 -51.87 4.93
C CYS A 173 36.24 -52.23 6.04
N SER A 174 35.90 -53.25 6.81
CA SER A 174 36.73 -53.76 7.92
C SER A 174 36.94 -55.26 7.76
N VAL A 175 38.15 -55.74 8.07
CA VAL A 175 38.50 -57.16 8.03
C VAL A 175 37.79 -57.85 9.20
N VAL A 176 36.93 -58.81 8.88
CA VAL A 176 36.24 -59.67 9.86
C VAL A 176 37.08 -60.92 10.13
N PHE A 177 37.79 -61.40 9.11
CA PHE A 177 38.65 -62.57 9.20
C PHE A 177 39.88 -62.37 8.31
N ASP A 178 41.06 -62.39 8.93
CA ASP A 178 42.36 -62.20 8.30
C ASP A 178 43.02 -63.56 8.04
N CYS A 179 43.44 -63.79 6.81
CA CYS A 179 44.05 -65.03 6.36
C CYS A 179 45.53 -64.81 6.08
N PRO A 180 46.41 -65.04 7.06
CA PRO A 180 47.78 -64.52 7.09
C PRO A 180 48.71 -65.05 5.98
N THR A 181 48.25 -65.99 5.16
CA THR A 181 49.02 -66.63 4.08
C THR A 181 48.54 -66.26 2.67
N VAL A 182 47.55 -65.37 2.53
CA VAL A 182 47.00 -64.96 1.23
C VAL A 182 46.95 -63.44 1.15
N GLU A 183 47.51 -62.86 0.09
CA GLU A 183 47.28 -61.45 -0.22
C GLU A 183 45.90 -61.27 -0.87
N SER A 184 44.98 -60.63 -0.14
CA SER A 184 43.64 -60.32 -0.66
C SER A 184 43.57 -58.88 -1.15
N SER A 185 42.90 -58.65 -2.29
CA SER A 185 42.63 -57.30 -2.76
C SER A 185 41.59 -56.62 -1.87
N LEU A 186 41.89 -55.44 -1.35
CA LEU A 186 40.95 -54.63 -0.59
C LEU A 186 39.69 -54.35 -1.41
N PRO A 187 38.48 -54.49 -0.83
CA PRO A 187 37.25 -54.11 -1.50
C PRO A 187 37.22 -52.60 -1.81
N PRO A 188 36.56 -52.17 -2.89
CA PRO A 188 36.50 -50.76 -3.25
C PRO A 188 35.71 -49.97 -2.20
N THR A 189 36.32 -48.89 -1.71
CA THR A 189 35.74 -47.95 -0.72
C THR A 189 35.19 -46.68 -1.36
N ARG A 190 35.35 -46.52 -2.68
CA ARG A 190 34.84 -45.40 -3.47
C ARG A 190 34.35 -45.89 -4.82
N GLN A 191 33.18 -45.42 -5.26
CA GLN A 191 32.68 -45.69 -6.62
C GLN A 191 31.97 -44.47 -7.20
N SER A 192 31.89 -44.41 -8.54
CA SER A 192 31.14 -43.39 -9.27
C SER A 192 29.63 -43.56 -9.07
N CYS A 193 28.91 -42.45 -9.06
CA CYS A 193 27.45 -42.41 -9.05
C CYS A 193 26.97 -41.15 -9.79
N GLU A 194 25.73 -41.17 -10.24
CA GLU A 194 25.09 -39.99 -10.82
C GLU A 194 24.51 -39.14 -9.68
N TYR A 195 25.13 -37.99 -9.44
CA TYR A 195 24.60 -36.99 -8.54
C TYR A 195 23.54 -36.18 -9.29
N THR A 196 22.27 -36.38 -8.94
CA THR A 196 21.21 -35.48 -9.35
C THR A 196 21.02 -34.44 -8.24
N GLU A 197 21.49 -33.22 -8.48
CA GLU A 197 21.14 -32.07 -7.65
C GLU A 197 19.63 -31.87 -7.78
N SER A 198 18.87 -32.34 -6.79
CA SER A 198 17.41 -32.21 -6.80
C SER A 198 17.06 -30.79 -6.38
N CYS A 199 17.31 -29.81 -7.26
CA CYS A 199 16.55 -28.58 -7.15
C CYS A 199 15.16 -28.83 -7.74
N ALA A 200 14.14 -28.76 -6.89
CA ALA A 200 12.77 -29.04 -7.28
C ALA A 200 12.06 -27.83 -7.90
N GLU A 201 12.49 -26.61 -7.57
CA GLU A 201 11.85 -25.36 -8.01
C GLU A 201 12.84 -24.18 -8.03
N ASP A 202 12.66 -23.30 -9.02
CA ASP A 202 13.27 -21.96 -9.03
C ASP A 202 12.87 -21.16 -7.79
N SER A 203 13.80 -20.37 -7.25
CA SER A 203 13.50 -19.43 -6.16
C SER A 203 13.63 -17.99 -6.63
N TYR A 204 12.69 -17.14 -6.19
CA TYR A 204 12.68 -15.71 -6.49
C TYR A 204 12.70 -14.88 -5.22
N GLU A 205 13.42 -13.78 -5.25
CA GLU A 205 13.35 -12.74 -4.22
C GLU A 205 12.64 -11.52 -4.82
N CYS A 206 11.52 -11.14 -4.20
CA CYS A 206 10.69 -10.02 -4.68
C CYS A 206 10.74 -8.84 -3.71
N THR A 207 10.74 -7.63 -4.26
CA THR A 207 10.56 -6.40 -3.49
C THR A 207 9.12 -6.29 -2.97
N HIS A 208 8.90 -5.36 -2.03
CA HIS A 208 7.56 -5.01 -1.60
C HIS A 208 6.78 -4.34 -2.73
N TRP A 209 5.45 -4.51 -2.71
CA TRP A 209 4.56 -3.82 -3.63
C TRP A 209 4.73 -2.30 -3.53
N SER A 210 4.81 -1.63 -4.67
CA SER A 210 4.82 -0.17 -4.74
C SER A 210 3.54 0.43 -4.15
N GLN A 211 3.56 1.74 -3.91
CA GLN A 211 2.32 2.50 -3.73
C GLN A 211 1.42 2.39 -4.97
N CYS A 212 0.13 2.69 -4.80
CA CYS A 212 -0.83 2.66 -5.89
C CYS A 212 -0.45 3.70 -6.94
N GLN A 213 -0.28 3.27 -8.19
CA GLN A 213 0.05 4.14 -9.31
C GLN A 213 -1.22 4.67 -9.99
N GLU A 214 -1.07 5.61 -10.91
CA GLU A 214 -2.18 6.34 -11.55
C GLU A 214 -3.13 5.45 -12.38
N ASP A 215 -2.60 4.34 -12.88
CA ASP A 215 -3.32 3.30 -13.60
C ASP A 215 -4.02 2.32 -12.66
N GLY A 216 -4.02 2.62 -11.35
CA GLY A 216 -4.67 1.81 -10.32
C GLY A 216 -3.93 0.53 -10.01
N ARG A 217 -2.61 0.47 -10.28
CA ARG A 217 -1.81 -0.75 -10.10
C ARG A 217 -0.62 -0.55 -9.18
N GLN A 218 -0.25 -1.61 -8.50
CA GLN A 218 1.00 -1.72 -7.76
C GLN A 218 1.94 -2.65 -8.52
N ARG A 219 3.22 -2.29 -8.53
CA ARG A 219 4.27 -3.06 -9.19
C ARG A 219 5.33 -3.46 -8.17
N ARG A 220 5.98 -4.60 -8.40
CA ARG A 220 7.15 -5.04 -7.65
C ARG A 220 8.14 -5.71 -8.60
N GLU A 221 9.39 -5.77 -8.16
CA GLU A 221 10.47 -6.43 -8.89
C GLU A 221 10.71 -7.80 -8.27
N CYS A 222 10.95 -8.81 -9.10
CA CYS A 222 11.24 -10.17 -8.67
C CYS A 222 12.47 -10.68 -9.41
N ASN A 223 13.52 -11.00 -8.67
CA ASN A 223 14.78 -11.49 -9.22
C ASN A 223 14.91 -12.99 -8.95
N LEU A 224 15.32 -13.75 -9.97
CA LEU A 224 15.63 -15.17 -9.85
C LEU A 224 16.90 -15.32 -9.02
N THR A 225 16.79 -15.97 -7.85
CA THR A 225 17.92 -16.20 -6.94
C THR A 225 18.49 -17.61 -7.05
N ASN A 226 17.69 -18.57 -7.50
CA ASN A 226 18.12 -19.93 -7.81
C ASN A 226 17.38 -20.41 -9.06
N ASP A 227 18.13 -20.77 -10.10
CA ASP A 227 17.62 -21.28 -11.37
C ASP A 227 17.80 -22.79 -11.41
N CYS A 228 16.70 -23.52 -11.58
CA CYS A 228 16.65 -24.97 -11.53
C CYS A 228 16.26 -25.45 -12.93
N PRO A 229 17.25 -25.79 -13.80
CA PRO A 229 17.04 -25.87 -15.24
C PRO A 229 16.00 -26.90 -15.72
N VAL A 230 15.62 -27.82 -14.84
CA VAL A 230 14.65 -28.90 -15.09
C VAL A 230 13.32 -28.69 -14.38
N ALA A 231 13.21 -27.67 -13.53
CA ALA A 231 11.98 -27.30 -12.84
C ALA A 231 11.10 -26.42 -13.72
N GLN A 232 9.78 -26.56 -13.59
CA GLN A 232 8.82 -25.61 -14.12
C GLN A 232 8.18 -24.88 -12.95
N THR A 233 8.72 -23.71 -12.60
CA THR A 233 8.18 -22.87 -11.54
C THR A 233 7.29 -21.77 -12.11
N GLN A 234 6.22 -21.44 -11.41
CA GLN A 234 5.38 -20.29 -11.76
C GLN A 234 6.13 -19.00 -11.41
N VAL A 235 6.35 -18.14 -12.42
CA VAL A 235 6.95 -16.81 -12.22
C VAL A 235 6.07 -15.97 -11.28
N PRO A 236 6.63 -15.35 -10.23
CA PRO A 236 5.86 -14.49 -9.34
C PRO A 236 5.18 -13.33 -10.08
N GLU A 237 3.96 -12.99 -9.65
CA GLU A 237 3.24 -11.81 -10.17
C GLU A 237 4.01 -10.52 -9.84
N THR A 238 4.25 -9.67 -10.85
CA THR A 238 4.99 -8.40 -10.72
C THR A 238 4.09 -7.17 -10.80
N GLU A 239 2.82 -7.32 -11.14
CA GLU A 239 1.85 -6.25 -11.24
C GLU A 239 0.47 -6.73 -10.79
N ARG A 240 -0.24 -5.91 -10.01
CA ARG A 240 -1.63 -6.18 -9.60
C ARG A 240 -2.44 -4.91 -9.43
N VAL A 241 -3.76 -5.03 -9.47
CA VAL A 241 -4.68 -3.93 -9.13
C VAL A 241 -4.52 -3.59 -7.64
N CYS A 242 -4.58 -2.30 -7.31
CA CYS A 242 -4.50 -1.85 -5.92
C CYS A 242 -5.62 -2.47 -5.08
N PRO A 243 -5.32 -3.05 -3.92
CA PRO A 243 -6.34 -3.69 -3.08
C PRO A 243 -7.48 -2.73 -2.72
N GLY A 244 -8.72 -3.11 -3.04
CA GLY A 244 -9.91 -2.31 -2.77
C GLY A 244 -10.26 -1.28 -3.85
N LEU A 245 -9.41 -1.09 -4.86
CA LEU A 245 -9.70 -0.21 -5.99
C LEU A 245 -10.66 -0.88 -6.99
N THR A 246 -11.64 -0.11 -7.43
CA THR A 246 -12.80 -0.52 -8.21
C THR A 246 -12.90 0.25 -9.52
N CYS A 247 -12.58 1.56 -9.52
CA CYS A 247 -12.77 2.40 -10.70
C CYS A 247 -11.47 2.94 -11.27
N GLY A 248 -10.51 3.34 -10.43
CA GLY A 248 -9.29 4.02 -10.89
C GLY A 248 -8.44 3.26 -11.92
N GLN A 249 -8.56 1.93 -11.96
CA GLN A 249 -7.82 1.02 -12.85
C GLN A 249 -8.44 0.80 -14.24
N LEU A 250 -9.62 1.36 -14.50
CA LEU A 250 -10.29 1.19 -15.80
C LEU A 250 -9.60 2.03 -16.88
N SER A 251 -9.54 1.47 -18.09
CA SER A 251 -8.73 1.99 -19.20
C SER A 251 -9.20 3.34 -19.72
N THR A 252 -10.51 3.52 -19.89
CA THR A 252 -11.06 4.71 -20.53
C THR A 252 -11.63 5.69 -19.49
N LEU A 253 -11.60 6.98 -19.84
CA LEU A 253 -12.21 8.04 -19.02
C LEU A 253 -13.70 7.76 -18.75
N ALA A 254 -14.45 7.36 -19.79
CA ALA A 254 -15.87 7.04 -19.68
C ALA A 254 -16.15 5.87 -18.72
N GLU A 255 -15.35 4.80 -18.78
CA GLU A 255 -15.48 3.67 -17.84
C GLU A 255 -15.21 4.10 -16.39
N ARG A 256 -14.19 4.93 -16.15
CA ARG A 256 -13.87 5.45 -14.81
C ARG A 256 -14.97 6.35 -14.26
N VAL A 257 -15.43 7.30 -15.06
CA VAL A 257 -16.55 8.20 -14.73
C VAL A 257 -17.81 7.39 -14.40
N SER A 258 -18.22 6.50 -15.31
CA SER A 258 -19.40 5.65 -15.13
C SER A 258 -19.27 4.77 -13.89
N CYS A 259 -18.10 4.18 -13.63
CA CYS A 259 -17.88 3.38 -12.45
C CYS A 259 -18.05 4.21 -11.17
N ARG A 260 -17.43 5.39 -11.07
CA ARG A 260 -17.50 6.26 -9.88
C ARG A 260 -18.89 6.77 -9.60
N LEU A 261 -19.64 7.17 -10.63
CA LEU A 261 -21.02 7.61 -10.49
C LEU A 261 -21.95 6.53 -9.91
N ASN A 262 -21.57 5.26 -10.05
CA ASN A 262 -22.32 4.10 -9.55
C ASN A 262 -21.82 3.59 -8.18
N LEU A 263 -20.78 4.21 -7.60
CA LEU A 263 -20.32 3.86 -6.26
C LEU A 263 -21.21 4.49 -5.19
N SER A 264 -21.36 3.80 -4.06
CA SER A 264 -21.87 4.41 -2.83
C SER A 264 -20.86 5.42 -2.28
N ASP A 265 -21.32 6.39 -1.48
CA ASP A 265 -20.44 7.42 -0.92
C ASP A 265 -19.26 6.82 -0.12
N ASP A 266 -19.49 5.74 0.64
CA ASP A 266 -18.43 5.05 1.39
C ASP A 266 -17.36 4.43 0.46
N LYS A 267 -17.79 3.81 -0.64
CA LYS A 267 -16.87 3.21 -1.61
C LYS A 267 -16.12 4.27 -2.40
N LEU A 268 -16.81 5.36 -2.74
CA LEU A 268 -16.20 6.50 -3.42
C LEU A 268 -15.16 7.19 -2.52
N ALA A 269 -15.45 7.34 -1.22
CA ALA A 269 -14.48 7.84 -0.25
C ALA A 269 -13.28 6.89 -0.12
N GLN A 270 -13.50 5.58 -0.12
CA GLN A 270 -12.43 4.58 -0.11
C GLN A 270 -11.57 4.66 -1.39
N GLU A 271 -12.17 4.78 -2.58
CA GLU A 271 -11.43 4.99 -3.84
C GLU A 271 -10.45 6.15 -3.70
N PHE A 272 -10.92 7.30 -3.19
CA PHE A 272 -10.08 8.48 -3.05
C PHE A 272 -9.01 8.35 -1.96
N GLN A 273 -9.23 7.52 -0.94
CA GLN A 273 -8.17 7.21 0.03
C GLN A 273 -7.07 6.33 -0.57
N ILE A 274 -7.42 5.43 -1.49
CA ILE A 274 -6.46 4.54 -2.17
C ILE A 274 -5.71 5.31 -3.27
N LEU A 275 -6.46 6.08 -4.08
CA LEU A 275 -5.94 6.79 -5.23
C LEU A 275 -6.78 8.06 -5.48
N TYR A 276 -6.42 9.17 -4.83
CA TYR A 276 -6.99 10.47 -5.17
C TYR A 276 -6.32 11.01 -6.43
N PHE A 277 -7.05 10.96 -7.55
CA PHE A 277 -6.59 11.51 -8.81
C PHE A 277 -7.76 12.10 -9.60
N PRO A 278 -7.91 13.44 -9.63
CA PRO A 278 -8.84 14.09 -10.56
C PRO A 278 -8.55 13.63 -12.00
N GLU A 279 -9.59 13.37 -12.80
CA GLU A 279 -9.38 12.79 -14.14
C GLU A 279 -8.57 13.71 -15.04
N TYR A 280 -8.84 15.01 -15.02
CA TYR A 280 -8.01 16.02 -15.66
C TYR A 280 -6.53 15.88 -15.31
N CYS A 281 -6.16 15.71 -14.04
CA CYS A 281 -4.75 15.56 -13.68
C CYS A 281 -4.10 14.34 -14.34
N LYS A 282 -4.86 13.29 -14.72
CA LYS A 282 -4.31 12.08 -15.35
C LYS A 282 -3.79 12.35 -16.76
N SER A 283 -4.20 13.44 -17.40
CA SER A 283 -3.71 13.80 -18.73
C SER A 283 -2.31 14.41 -18.73
N GLU A 284 -1.80 14.80 -17.56
CA GLU A 284 -0.49 15.42 -17.44
C GLU A 284 0.64 14.47 -17.85
N GLY A 285 1.73 15.04 -18.36
CA GLY A 285 2.85 14.26 -18.85
C GLY A 285 3.73 13.77 -17.71
N LYS A 286 4.37 14.70 -17.02
CA LYS A 286 5.36 14.38 -15.99
C LYS A 286 4.71 14.23 -14.61
N GLN A 287 5.33 13.40 -13.75
CA GLN A 287 4.84 13.20 -12.38
C GLN A 287 4.82 14.49 -11.54
N GLU A 288 5.71 15.44 -11.84
CA GLU A 288 5.76 16.74 -11.17
C GLU A 288 4.53 17.59 -11.50
N GLU A 289 4.22 17.76 -12.79
CA GLU A 289 3.01 18.45 -13.29
C GLU A 289 1.73 17.82 -12.70
N LYS A 290 1.67 16.49 -12.62
CA LYS A 290 0.58 15.74 -11.96
C LYS A 290 0.43 16.13 -10.49
N ASN A 291 1.54 16.20 -9.75
CA ASN A 291 1.52 16.52 -8.33
C ASN A 291 1.07 17.98 -8.10
N GLU A 292 1.50 18.91 -8.96
CA GLU A 292 1.05 20.30 -8.95
C GLU A 292 -0.46 20.39 -9.22
N CYS A 293 -0.97 19.67 -10.22
CA CYS A 293 -2.41 19.58 -10.49
C CYS A 293 -3.20 19.04 -9.29
N ILE A 294 -2.71 17.98 -8.63
CA ILE A 294 -3.35 17.43 -7.43
C ILE A 294 -3.35 18.45 -6.29
N GLN A 295 -2.23 19.14 -6.06
CA GLN A 295 -2.13 20.17 -5.02
C GLN A 295 -3.09 21.33 -5.29
N LEU A 296 -3.23 21.73 -6.56
CA LEU A 296 -4.22 22.73 -6.96
C LEU A 296 -5.64 22.30 -6.59
N TYR A 297 -6.05 21.08 -6.93
CA TYR A 297 -7.37 20.56 -6.54
C TYR A 297 -7.55 20.50 -5.02
N GLN A 298 -6.52 20.08 -4.29
CA GLN A 298 -6.56 20.07 -2.82
C GLN A 298 -6.71 21.47 -2.23
N SER A 299 -6.10 22.49 -2.84
CA SER A 299 -6.24 23.89 -2.40
C SER A 299 -7.68 24.39 -2.45
N PHE A 300 -8.48 23.88 -3.40
CA PHE A 300 -9.90 24.19 -3.53
C PHE A 300 -10.81 23.33 -2.65
N GLY A 301 -10.30 22.28 -2.01
CA GLY A 301 -11.11 21.32 -1.25
C GLY A 301 -12.00 21.98 -0.19
N GLN A 302 -11.47 22.99 0.53
CA GLN A 302 -12.25 23.74 1.52
C GLN A 302 -13.41 24.54 0.89
N CYS A 303 -13.19 25.08 -0.31
CA CYS A 303 -14.22 25.81 -1.04
C CYS A 303 -15.33 24.89 -1.55
N TRP A 304 -14.98 23.67 -1.99
CA TRP A 304 -15.98 22.69 -2.42
C TRP A 304 -16.84 22.12 -1.29
N ALA A 305 -16.41 22.27 -0.03
CA ALA A 305 -17.23 21.96 1.13
C ALA A 305 -18.35 22.98 1.38
N LEU A 306 -18.27 24.17 0.77
CA LEU A 306 -19.32 25.19 0.89
C LEU A 306 -20.52 24.85 -0.01
N PRO A 307 -21.75 25.25 0.39
CA PRO A 307 -22.92 25.16 -0.48
C PRO A 307 -22.73 25.91 -1.80
N PHE A 308 -23.46 25.50 -2.83
CA PHE A 308 -23.47 26.25 -4.10
C PHE A 308 -23.94 27.68 -3.88
N GLY A 309 -23.25 28.63 -4.49
CA GLY A 309 -23.59 30.04 -4.37
C GLY A 309 -22.38 30.95 -4.33
N GLN A 310 -22.64 32.22 -3.98
CA GLN A 310 -21.63 33.26 -4.05
C GLN A 310 -20.45 33.03 -3.10
N GLU A 311 -20.71 32.50 -1.90
CA GLU A 311 -19.68 32.22 -0.89
C GLU A 311 -18.64 31.21 -1.39
N ARG A 312 -19.07 30.11 -2.03
CA ARG A 312 -18.19 29.12 -2.64
C ARG A 312 -17.35 29.71 -3.77
N ARG A 313 -17.96 30.52 -4.63
CA ARG A 313 -17.26 31.20 -5.74
C ARG A 313 -16.23 32.21 -5.23
N ASP A 314 -16.56 32.95 -4.18
CA ASP A 314 -15.63 33.90 -3.55
C ASP A 314 -14.49 33.16 -2.84
N CYS A 315 -14.76 32.00 -2.24
CA CYS A 315 -13.70 31.11 -1.73
C CYS A 315 -12.77 30.64 -2.84
N GLY A 316 -13.33 30.14 -3.97
CA GLY A 316 -12.54 29.70 -5.12
C GLY A 316 -11.64 30.81 -5.67
N ARG A 317 -12.21 32.00 -5.87
CA ARG A 317 -11.48 33.23 -6.23
C ARG A 317 -10.29 33.50 -5.30
N LYS A 318 -10.54 33.49 -3.99
CA LYS A 318 -9.49 33.69 -2.98
C LYS A 318 -8.41 32.59 -3.03
N ALA A 319 -8.81 31.33 -3.19
CA ALA A 319 -7.89 30.19 -3.29
C ALA A 319 -7.01 30.28 -4.55
N SER A 320 -7.53 30.78 -5.66
CA SER A 320 -6.76 31.07 -6.88
C SER A 320 -5.94 32.37 -6.80
N GLY A 321 -6.01 33.11 -5.70
CA GLY A 321 -5.33 34.39 -5.56
C GLY A 321 -5.91 35.52 -6.43
N ILE A 322 -7.17 35.41 -6.88
CA ILE A 322 -7.89 36.45 -7.63
C ILE A 322 -8.95 37.05 -6.72
N ALA A 323 -8.68 38.22 -6.14
CA ALA A 323 -9.70 38.94 -5.36
C ALA A 323 -10.65 39.71 -6.28
N ASP A 324 -10.08 40.45 -7.23
CA ASP A 324 -10.79 41.21 -8.25
C ASP A 324 -10.01 41.11 -9.56
N LEU A 325 -10.58 40.38 -10.51
CA LEU A 325 -9.94 40.13 -11.81
C LEU A 325 -9.73 41.41 -12.61
N GLU A 326 -10.63 42.39 -12.51
CA GLU A 326 -10.51 43.63 -13.25
C GLU A 326 -9.38 44.48 -12.67
N ALA A 327 -9.32 44.57 -11.34
CA ALA A 327 -8.23 45.27 -10.65
C ALA A 327 -6.86 44.62 -10.88
N ASP A 328 -6.76 43.29 -10.81
CA ASP A 328 -5.52 42.55 -11.05
C ASP A 328 -5.04 42.73 -12.50
N LYS A 329 -5.98 42.73 -13.45
CA LYS A 329 -5.68 43.00 -14.87
C LYS A 329 -5.14 44.42 -15.05
N ASP A 330 -5.81 45.41 -14.46
CA ASP A 330 -5.40 46.81 -14.58
C ASP A 330 -4.02 47.06 -13.93
N ASP A 331 -3.73 46.42 -12.79
CA ASP A 331 -2.40 46.43 -12.17
C ASP A 331 -1.33 45.88 -13.14
N CYS A 332 -1.56 44.71 -13.74
CA CYS A 332 -0.64 44.15 -14.71
C CYS A 332 -0.44 45.05 -15.94
N LEU A 333 -1.50 45.73 -16.41
CA LEU A 333 -1.43 46.65 -17.55
C LEU A 333 -0.68 47.95 -17.23
N PHE A 334 -0.66 48.38 -15.97
CA PHE A 334 0.08 49.56 -15.51
C PHE A 334 1.59 49.31 -15.44
N ARG A 335 2.02 48.07 -15.23
CA ARG A 335 3.44 47.66 -15.27
C ARG A 335 4.02 47.82 -16.68
N THR A 336 5.36 47.79 -16.79
CA THR A 336 6.05 47.93 -18.08
C THR A 336 7.14 46.86 -18.25
N GLY A 337 7.60 46.67 -19.49
CA GLY A 337 8.71 45.76 -19.80
C GLY A 337 8.46 44.31 -19.37
N GLU A 338 9.49 43.68 -18.81
CA GLU A 338 9.46 42.28 -18.33
C GLU A 338 8.49 42.08 -17.16
N ASP A 339 8.36 43.07 -16.26
CA ASP A 339 7.45 42.98 -15.10
C ASP A 339 5.98 42.86 -15.53
N ARG A 340 5.59 43.57 -16.60
CA ARG A 340 4.25 43.42 -17.19
C ARG A 340 4.05 42.03 -17.76
N GLN A 341 5.05 41.50 -18.47
CA GLN A 341 4.95 40.18 -19.08
C GLN A 341 4.82 39.10 -18.00
N ALA A 342 5.64 39.15 -16.95
CA ALA A 342 5.57 38.24 -15.82
C ALA A 342 4.20 38.30 -15.11
N CYS A 343 3.69 39.52 -14.84
CA CYS A 343 2.38 39.72 -14.23
C CYS A 343 1.24 39.11 -15.07
N ILE A 344 1.26 39.32 -16.39
CA ILE A 344 0.25 38.75 -17.29
C ILE A 344 0.31 37.22 -17.31
N VAL A 345 1.49 36.62 -17.28
CA VAL A 345 1.66 35.16 -17.23
C VAL A 345 1.09 34.61 -15.92
N GLU A 346 1.45 35.20 -14.78
CA GLU A 346 0.94 34.78 -13.46
C GLU A 346 -0.58 34.97 -13.34
N LEU A 347 -1.12 36.10 -13.82
CA LEU A 347 -2.55 36.34 -13.82
C LEU A 347 -3.29 35.33 -14.72
N ARG A 348 -2.70 34.97 -15.86
CA ARG A 348 -3.26 33.94 -16.75
C ARG A 348 -3.37 32.60 -16.02
N GLU A 349 -2.30 32.15 -15.38
CA GLU A 349 -2.28 30.91 -14.60
C GLU A 349 -3.35 30.92 -13.49
N ARG A 350 -3.46 32.02 -12.74
CA ARG A 350 -4.51 32.17 -11.72
C ARG A 350 -5.92 32.08 -12.29
N VAL A 351 -6.16 32.66 -13.48
CA VAL A 351 -7.47 32.58 -14.17
C VAL A 351 -7.73 31.16 -14.67
N GLU A 352 -6.68 30.43 -15.05
CA GLU A 352 -6.76 29.01 -15.43
C GLU A 352 -7.30 28.16 -14.29
N HIS A 353 -6.63 28.27 -13.15
CA HIS A 353 -6.97 27.57 -11.92
C HIS A 353 -8.42 27.84 -11.51
N LEU A 354 -8.84 29.11 -11.56
CA LEU A 354 -10.21 29.50 -11.26
C LEU A 354 -11.22 28.96 -12.27
N SER A 355 -10.84 28.86 -13.55
CA SER A 355 -11.71 28.30 -14.60
C SER A 355 -11.90 26.80 -14.40
N ILE A 356 -10.84 26.05 -14.10
CA ILE A 356 -10.90 24.62 -13.76
C ILE A 356 -11.79 24.38 -12.54
N PHE A 357 -11.69 25.24 -11.51
CA PHE A 357 -12.58 25.21 -10.34
C PHE A 357 -14.07 25.31 -10.74
N TYR A 358 -14.41 26.24 -11.65
CA TYR A 358 -15.80 26.40 -12.12
C TYR A 358 -16.26 25.26 -13.03
N LEU A 359 -15.38 24.72 -13.87
CA LEU A 359 -15.70 23.53 -14.68
C LEU A 359 -16.06 22.34 -13.79
N TYR A 360 -15.26 22.12 -12.74
CA TYR A 360 -15.56 21.12 -11.72
C TYR A 360 -16.88 21.39 -10.99
N GLU A 361 -17.22 22.66 -10.72
CA GLU A 361 -18.51 23.01 -10.12
C GLU A 361 -19.70 22.53 -10.95
N LEU A 362 -19.60 22.55 -12.28
CA LEU A 362 -20.64 22.07 -13.19
C LEU A 362 -20.79 20.53 -13.17
N GLU A 363 -19.71 19.78 -12.96
CA GLU A 363 -19.77 18.33 -12.76
C GLU A 363 -20.57 18.01 -11.49
N ILE A 364 -20.27 18.69 -10.38
CA ILE A 364 -20.99 18.45 -9.12
C ILE A 364 -22.47 18.82 -9.24
N GLN A 365 -22.82 19.87 -9.97
CA GLN A 365 -24.24 20.21 -10.22
C GLN A 365 -24.93 19.12 -11.05
N ALA A 366 -24.27 18.55 -12.06
CA ALA A 366 -24.82 17.43 -12.82
C ALA A 366 -24.99 16.17 -11.95
N GLU A 367 -24.01 15.86 -11.09
CA GLU A 367 -24.11 14.76 -10.12
C GLU A 367 -25.30 14.93 -9.16
N GLU A 368 -25.62 16.16 -8.74
CA GLU A 368 -26.76 16.46 -7.85
C GLU A 368 -28.10 16.27 -8.57
N LEU A 369 -28.18 16.69 -9.84
CA LEU A 369 -29.35 16.42 -10.68
C LEU A 369 -29.56 14.91 -10.88
N LEU A 370 -28.49 14.12 -10.94
CA LEU A 370 -28.59 12.66 -10.98
C LEU A 370 -29.13 12.08 -9.67
N VAL A 371 -28.63 12.52 -8.51
CA VAL A 371 -29.13 12.06 -7.19
C VAL A 371 -30.62 12.34 -7.03
N THR A 372 -31.05 13.53 -7.47
CA THR A 372 -32.45 13.95 -7.40
C THR A 372 -33.34 13.29 -8.45
N GLY A 373 -32.77 12.49 -9.36
CA GLY A 373 -33.51 11.79 -10.41
C GLY A 373 -34.02 12.69 -11.52
N LEU A 374 -33.51 13.91 -11.63
CA LEU A 374 -33.92 14.91 -12.60
C LEU A 374 -33.29 14.72 -13.98
N VAL A 375 -32.19 13.98 -14.07
CA VAL A 375 -31.48 13.63 -15.30
C VAL A 375 -31.07 12.16 -15.31
N GLY A 376 -30.89 11.59 -16.51
CA GLY A 376 -30.48 10.21 -16.68
C GLY A 376 -29.01 9.98 -16.32
N PHE A 377 -28.69 8.77 -15.85
CA PHE A 377 -27.31 8.36 -15.54
C PHE A 377 -26.35 8.58 -16.71
N GLN A 378 -26.74 8.17 -17.92
CA GLN A 378 -25.89 8.29 -19.10
C GLN A 378 -25.67 9.76 -19.50
N ASP A 379 -26.67 10.64 -19.31
CA ASP A 379 -26.51 12.07 -19.60
C ASP A 379 -25.43 12.69 -18.70
N VAL A 380 -25.33 12.25 -17.44
CA VAL A 380 -24.31 12.74 -16.49
C VAL A 380 -22.94 12.16 -16.81
N VAL A 381 -22.84 10.88 -17.19
CA VAL A 381 -21.59 10.28 -17.68
C VAL A 381 -21.07 11.07 -18.89
N ASP A 382 -21.92 11.31 -19.89
CA ASP A 382 -21.54 12.04 -21.11
C ASP A 382 -21.19 13.51 -20.83
N TRP A 383 -21.78 14.10 -19.79
CA TRP A 383 -21.48 15.44 -19.32
C TRP A 383 -20.12 15.52 -18.63
N GLU A 384 -19.84 14.63 -17.66
CA GLU A 384 -18.57 14.61 -16.94
C GLU A 384 -17.40 14.29 -17.87
N VAL A 385 -17.53 13.31 -18.76
CA VAL A 385 -16.50 13.01 -19.76
C VAL A 385 -16.20 14.25 -20.61
N TYR A 386 -17.24 14.96 -21.05
CA TYR A 386 -17.07 16.19 -21.82
C TYR A 386 -16.35 17.27 -21.01
N ILE A 387 -16.70 17.49 -19.75
CA ILE A 387 -16.05 18.53 -18.93
C ILE A 387 -14.59 18.19 -18.67
N GLU A 388 -14.26 16.93 -18.39
CA GLU A 388 -12.87 16.49 -18.22
C GLU A 388 -12.06 16.73 -19.51
N GLU A 389 -12.62 16.42 -20.69
CA GLU A 389 -11.98 16.76 -21.98
C GLU A 389 -11.81 18.28 -22.17
N GLN A 390 -12.79 19.09 -21.75
CA GLN A 390 -12.69 20.55 -21.85
C GLN A 390 -11.64 21.14 -20.90
N LYS A 391 -11.44 20.57 -19.70
CA LYS A 391 -10.34 20.98 -18.80
C LYS A 391 -8.99 20.77 -19.47
N VAL A 392 -8.77 19.60 -20.07
CA VAL A 392 -7.54 19.29 -20.83
C VAL A 392 -7.36 20.23 -22.03
N ALA A 393 -8.44 20.51 -22.75
CA ALA A 393 -8.39 21.46 -23.88
C ALA A 393 -8.08 22.89 -23.42
N PHE A 394 -8.58 23.28 -22.25
CA PHE A 394 -8.41 24.63 -21.69
C PHE A 394 -6.95 24.89 -21.30
N GLU A 395 -6.32 23.94 -20.62
CA GLU A 395 -4.91 23.99 -20.26
C GLU A 395 -4.00 24.05 -21.51
N LYS A 396 -4.29 23.22 -22.52
CA LYS A 396 -3.50 23.16 -23.76
C LYS A 396 -3.70 24.36 -24.70
N ALA A 397 -4.69 25.20 -24.44
CA ALA A 397 -4.99 26.32 -25.32
C ALA A 397 -3.91 27.40 -25.25
N ALA A 398 -3.38 27.79 -26.41
CA ALA A 398 -2.29 28.75 -26.51
C ALA A 398 -2.77 30.20 -26.34
N THR A 399 -4.05 30.46 -26.65
CA THR A 399 -4.60 31.82 -26.77
C THR A 399 -5.84 32.05 -25.91
N LEU A 400 -6.04 33.31 -25.50
CA LEU A 400 -7.27 33.73 -24.80
C LEU A 400 -8.53 33.54 -25.65
N LYS A 401 -8.40 33.53 -26.98
CA LYS A 401 -9.53 33.26 -27.88
C LYS A 401 -9.99 31.81 -27.72
N GLU A 402 -9.06 30.86 -27.73
CA GLU A 402 -9.37 29.44 -27.52
C GLU A 402 -9.99 29.20 -26.14
N TRP A 403 -9.50 29.85 -25.09
CA TRP A 403 -10.13 29.80 -23.76
C TRP A 403 -11.59 30.23 -23.80
N LYS A 404 -11.87 31.38 -24.44
CA LYS A 404 -13.24 31.89 -24.58
C LYS A 404 -14.11 30.94 -25.40
N ASP A 405 -13.59 30.41 -26.49
CA ASP A 405 -14.33 29.48 -27.36
C ASP A 405 -14.71 28.20 -26.58
N ILE A 406 -13.80 27.66 -25.76
CA ILE A 406 -14.05 26.51 -24.87
C ILE A 406 -15.15 26.84 -23.85
N LEU A 407 -15.04 27.96 -23.13
CA LEU A 407 -16.04 28.34 -22.12
C LEU A 407 -17.41 28.61 -22.73
N ILE A 408 -17.48 29.20 -23.92
CA ILE A 408 -18.74 29.39 -24.65
C ILE A 408 -19.35 28.03 -25.04
N ALA A 409 -18.54 27.09 -25.51
CA ALA A 409 -18.99 25.74 -25.84
C ALA A 409 -19.53 25.01 -24.60
N VAL A 410 -18.82 25.09 -23.47
CA VAL A 410 -19.27 24.53 -22.18
C VAL A 410 -20.60 25.14 -21.76
N GLN A 411 -20.75 26.46 -21.82
CA GLN A 411 -22.00 27.13 -21.48
C GLN A 411 -23.16 26.71 -22.38
N ALA A 412 -22.92 26.58 -23.69
CA ALA A 412 -23.93 26.12 -24.64
C ALA A 412 -24.36 24.68 -24.34
N ARG A 413 -23.39 23.78 -24.09
CA ARG A 413 -23.68 22.38 -23.75
C ARG A 413 -24.34 22.24 -22.38
N TRP A 414 -24.01 23.08 -21.40
CA TRP A 414 -24.69 23.11 -20.10
C TRP A 414 -26.16 23.47 -20.24
N LYS A 415 -26.48 24.45 -21.10
CA LYS A 415 -27.88 24.81 -21.40
C LYS A 415 -28.64 23.67 -22.06
N ASP A 416 -28.00 22.94 -22.97
CA ASP A 416 -28.59 21.74 -23.58
C ASP A 416 -28.80 20.63 -22.55
N PHE A 417 -27.79 20.33 -21.73
CA PHE A 417 -27.87 19.35 -20.64
C PHE A 417 -29.01 19.66 -19.65
N THR A 418 -29.08 20.90 -19.17
CA THR A 418 -30.13 21.32 -18.22
C THR A 418 -31.53 21.42 -18.83
N SER A 419 -31.65 21.52 -20.16
CA SER A 419 -32.96 21.47 -20.84
C SER A 419 -33.65 20.11 -20.73
N LYS A 420 -32.88 19.06 -20.40
CA LYS A 420 -33.37 17.68 -20.19
C LYS A 420 -33.95 17.45 -18.79
N VAL A 421 -33.78 18.40 -17.87
CA VAL A 421 -34.28 18.29 -16.50
C VAL A 421 -35.80 18.13 -16.51
N THR A 422 -36.29 16.96 -16.10
CA THR A 422 -37.71 16.67 -15.96
C THR A 422 -38.21 17.18 -14.60
N LEU A 423 -39.12 18.16 -14.62
CA LEU A 423 -39.76 18.72 -13.43
C LEU A 423 -40.82 17.79 -12.82
#